data_AF-A0A7N2LSA5-F1
#
_entry.id   AF-A0A7N2LSA5-F1
#
_cell.length_a   1.000
_cell.length_b   1.000
_cell.length_c   1.000
_cell.angle_alpha   90.00
_cell.angle_beta   90.00
_cell.angle_gamma   90.00
#
_symmetry.space_group_name_H-M   'P 1'
#
loop_
_entity.id
_entity.type
_entity.pdbx_description
1 polymer ?
#
loop_
_entity_poly.entity_id
_entity_poly.type
_entity_poly.pdbx_seq_one_letter_code
_entity_poly.pdbx_strand_id
1 'polypeptide(L)'
;MHPHRKHHEQMALALQNLISTRPGPKPVCAILNTMMGWSTEVFAKFHIPTVAFFTSGACSAAIERSTTTISGPKKMGPPKLGNQPPWVEEVEGVIALLINTCDDLESPFIRYLSDQIGKLVWGVGPLCPNSIGSQQQQAHFFTTMNFVPTTGSQMLPKTR
;
A
#
# COMPACT_ATOMS: atom_id res chain seq x y z
N MET A 1 -6.99 -22.80 16.20
CA MET A 1 -7.42 -21.73 15.26
C MET A 1 -8.65 -21.07 15.87
N HIS A 2 -8.62 -19.86 16.48
CA HIS A 2 -9.81 -19.12 16.99
C HIS A 2 -9.57 -17.69 17.58
N PRO A 3 -8.35 -17.23 17.98
CA PRO A 3 -8.18 -15.89 18.60
C PRO A 3 -8.37 -14.70 17.64
N HIS A 4 -7.91 -14.84 16.39
CA HIS A 4 -7.85 -13.74 15.43
C HIS A 4 -9.24 -13.21 15.03
N ARG A 5 -10.25 -14.10 14.96
CA ARG A 5 -11.60 -13.77 14.48
C ARG A 5 -12.36 -12.85 15.45
N LYS A 6 -12.26 -13.14 16.75
CA LYS A 6 -12.93 -12.34 17.79
C LYS A 6 -12.39 -10.91 17.87
N HIS A 7 -11.08 -10.75 17.68
CA HIS A 7 -10.46 -9.43 17.68
C HIS A 7 -10.91 -8.58 16.47
N HIS A 8 -11.00 -9.20 15.28
CA HIS A 8 -11.53 -8.52 14.09
C HIS A 8 -13.01 -8.12 14.26
N GLU A 9 -13.84 -8.98 14.87
CA GLU A 9 -15.25 -8.68 15.13
C GLU A 9 -15.41 -7.42 16.02
N GLN A 10 -14.62 -7.31 17.10
CA GLN A 10 -14.65 -6.13 17.98
C GLN A 10 -14.21 -4.85 17.26
N MET A 11 -13.10 -4.90 16.50
CA MET A 11 -12.64 -3.74 15.73
C MET A 11 -13.61 -3.37 14.61
N ALA A 12 -14.24 -4.36 13.96
CA ALA A 12 -15.25 -4.12 12.93
C ALA A 12 -16.46 -3.38 13.49
N LEU A 13 -16.91 -3.73 14.70
CA LEU A 13 -17.99 -3.02 15.39
C LEU A 13 -17.58 -1.59 15.74
N ALA A 14 -16.36 -1.39 16.26
CA ALA A 14 -15.84 -0.06 16.56
C ALA A 14 -15.78 0.84 15.32
N LEU A 15 -15.26 0.31 14.19
CA LEU A 15 -15.23 1.03 12.91
C LEU A 15 -16.64 1.36 12.40
N GLN A 16 -17.59 0.41 12.48
CA GLN A 16 -18.98 0.66 12.09
C GLN A 16 -19.61 1.78 12.93
N ASN A 17 -19.39 1.78 14.24
CA ASN A 17 -19.89 2.82 15.12
C ASN A 17 -19.27 4.17 14.79
N LEU A 18 -17.95 4.24 14.58
CA LEU A 18 -17.25 5.47 14.20
C LEU A 18 -17.76 6.06 12.89
N ILE A 19 -18.00 5.23 11.86
CA ILE A 19 -18.52 5.70 10.57
C ILE A 19 -19.99 6.14 10.69
N SER A 20 -20.80 5.39 11.45
CA SER A 20 -22.24 5.68 11.62
C SER A 20 -22.51 6.95 12.43
N THR A 21 -21.66 7.24 13.41
CA THR A 21 -21.83 8.38 14.33
C THR A 21 -21.02 9.61 13.94
N ARG A 22 -20.24 9.53 12.86
CA ARG A 22 -19.37 10.63 12.42
C ARG A 22 -20.21 11.87 12.09
N PRO A 23 -19.93 13.03 12.70
CA PRO A 23 -20.51 14.28 12.25
C PRO A 23 -19.86 14.72 10.92
N GLY A 24 -20.68 15.12 9.96
CA GLY A 24 -20.23 15.69 8.68
C GLY A 24 -20.30 14.72 7.49
N PRO A 25 -19.74 15.13 6.33
CA PRO A 25 -19.83 14.34 5.11
C PRO A 25 -19.04 13.04 5.26
N LYS A 26 -19.55 12.01 4.60
CA LYS A 26 -18.93 10.70 4.56
C LYS A 26 -17.54 10.73 3.91
N PRO A 27 -16.56 9.94 4.37
CA PRO A 27 -15.26 9.86 3.70
C PRO A 27 -15.42 9.46 2.23
N VAL A 28 -14.63 10.09 1.35
CA VAL A 28 -14.62 9.78 -0.08
C VAL A 28 -13.97 8.42 -0.35
N CYS A 29 -12.97 8.05 0.44
CA CYS A 29 -12.37 6.71 0.44
C CYS A 29 -11.72 6.42 1.81
N ALA A 30 -11.36 5.16 2.04
CA ALA A 30 -10.52 4.75 3.16
C ALA A 30 -9.22 4.12 2.65
N ILE A 31 -8.07 4.58 3.16
CA ILE A 31 -6.77 3.96 2.89
C ILE A 31 -6.47 2.99 4.01
N LEU A 32 -6.37 1.70 3.69
CA LEU A 32 -6.21 0.61 4.64
C LEU A 32 -4.80 0.06 4.53
N ASN A 33 -4.16 -0.22 5.67
CA ASN A 33 -2.98 -1.07 5.67
C ASN A 33 -3.39 -2.44 5.08
N THR A 34 -2.53 -3.05 4.26
CA THR A 34 -2.83 -4.35 3.66
C THR A 34 -3.20 -5.40 4.71
N MET A 35 -2.52 -5.42 5.87
CA MET A 35 -2.82 -6.30 7.01
C MET A 35 -4.22 -6.08 7.65
N MET A 36 -4.97 -5.08 7.17
CA MET A 36 -6.34 -4.75 7.59
C MET A 36 -7.37 -4.99 6.49
N GLY A 37 -7.08 -5.84 5.48
CA GLY A 37 -8.01 -6.15 4.39
C GLY A 37 -9.37 -6.69 4.85
N TRP A 38 -9.42 -7.38 5.99
CA TRP A 38 -10.68 -7.83 6.62
C TRP A 38 -11.68 -6.68 6.89
N SER A 39 -11.20 -5.44 7.02
CA SER A 39 -12.05 -4.28 7.29
C SER A 39 -12.73 -3.71 6.05
N THR A 40 -12.39 -4.16 4.84
CA THR A 40 -12.99 -3.70 3.58
C THR A 40 -14.51 -3.86 3.57
N GLU A 41 -15.03 -4.97 4.10
CA GLU A 41 -16.47 -5.23 4.21
C GLU A 41 -17.19 -4.22 5.09
N VAL A 42 -16.52 -3.67 6.12
CA VAL A 42 -17.09 -2.63 6.98
C VAL A 42 -17.34 -1.36 6.16
N PHE A 43 -16.35 -0.92 5.40
CA PHE A 43 -16.46 0.28 4.56
C PHE A 43 -17.45 0.08 3.41
N ALA A 44 -17.54 -1.13 2.86
CA ALA A 44 -18.50 -1.49 1.81
C ALA A 44 -19.96 -1.30 2.24
N LYS A 45 -20.32 -1.62 3.51
CA LYS A 45 -21.68 -1.40 4.06
C LYS A 45 -22.13 0.06 4.00
N PHE A 46 -21.17 0.98 4.07
CA PHE A 46 -21.47 2.40 3.97
C PHE A 46 -21.35 2.90 2.53
N HIS A 47 -20.86 2.10 1.57
CA HIS A 47 -20.45 2.54 0.22
C HIS A 47 -19.21 3.44 0.23
N ILE A 48 -18.25 3.20 1.13
CA ILE A 48 -16.95 3.90 1.13
C ILE A 48 -15.96 3.03 0.34
N PRO A 49 -15.41 3.50 -0.79
CA PRO A 49 -14.39 2.74 -1.52
C PRO A 49 -13.09 2.67 -0.71
N THR A 50 -12.37 1.56 -0.85
CA THR A 50 -11.15 1.28 -0.11
C THR A 50 -9.95 1.17 -1.03
N VAL A 51 -8.81 1.69 -0.57
CA VAL A 51 -7.51 1.62 -1.24
C VAL A 51 -6.53 0.95 -0.27
N ALA A 52 -5.76 -0.04 -0.73
CA ALA A 52 -4.75 -0.68 0.11
C ALA A 52 -3.46 0.14 0.11
N PHE A 53 -2.73 0.12 1.23
CA PHE A 53 -1.41 0.70 1.38
C PHE A 53 -0.42 -0.37 1.83
N PHE A 54 0.49 -0.74 0.94
CA PHE A 54 1.58 -1.67 1.21
C PHE A 54 2.72 -0.93 1.88
N THR A 55 3.05 -1.34 3.11
CA THR A 55 4.06 -0.64 3.93
C THR A 55 5.50 -0.99 3.56
N SER A 56 5.72 -2.03 2.77
CA SER A 56 7.03 -2.41 2.23
C SER A 56 7.20 -1.93 0.78
N GLY A 57 8.38 -2.13 0.19
CA GLY A 57 8.65 -1.75 -1.21
C GLY A 57 7.96 -2.66 -2.24
N ALA A 58 7.88 -2.20 -3.49
CA ALA A 58 7.25 -2.96 -4.58
C ALA A 58 8.04 -4.23 -4.91
N CYS A 59 9.36 -4.22 -4.77
CA CYS A 59 10.20 -5.41 -4.91
C CYS A 59 9.82 -6.52 -3.92
N SER A 60 9.59 -6.20 -2.65
CA SER A 60 9.19 -7.18 -1.62
C SER A 60 7.86 -7.82 -1.97
N ALA A 61 6.86 -7.01 -2.30
CA ALA A 61 5.55 -7.49 -2.72
C ALA A 61 5.66 -8.38 -3.97
N ALA A 62 6.49 -8.00 -4.95
CA ALA A 62 6.68 -8.78 -6.17
C ALA A 62 7.34 -10.15 -5.89
N ILE A 63 8.34 -10.21 -5.00
CA ILE A 63 8.97 -11.47 -4.59
C ILE A 63 7.96 -12.37 -3.87
N GLU A 64 7.20 -11.82 -2.92
CA GLU A 64 6.16 -12.56 -2.22
C GLU A 64 5.11 -13.10 -3.19
N ARG A 65 4.69 -12.30 -4.18
CA ARG A 65 3.77 -12.75 -5.23
C ARG A 65 4.39 -13.81 -6.14
N SER A 66 5.66 -13.66 -6.51
CA SER A 66 6.37 -14.54 -7.45
C SER A 66 6.75 -15.88 -6.85
N THR A 67 7.16 -15.92 -5.59
CA THR A 67 7.59 -17.16 -4.90
C THR A 67 6.46 -18.18 -4.77
N THR A 68 5.20 -17.73 -4.84
CA THR A 68 4.03 -18.61 -4.91
C THR A 68 3.80 -19.24 -6.29
N THR A 69 4.56 -18.82 -7.31
CA THR A 69 4.46 -19.29 -8.71
C THR A 69 5.64 -20.15 -9.18
N ILE A 70 6.70 -20.35 -8.35
CA ILE A 70 7.83 -21.22 -8.71
C ILE A 70 7.45 -22.70 -8.52
N SER A 71 6.64 -23.22 -9.44
CA SER A 71 6.49 -24.65 -9.68
C SER A 71 7.50 -25.10 -10.74
N GLY A 72 8.73 -25.40 -10.30
CA GLY A 72 9.70 -26.18 -11.09
C GLY A 72 9.51 -27.69 -10.89
N PRO A 73 10.02 -28.56 -11.78
CA PRO A 73 9.80 -30.00 -11.69
C PRO A 73 10.48 -30.60 -10.44
N LYS A 74 9.64 -31.20 -9.57
CA LYS A 74 9.88 -32.08 -8.40
C LYS A 74 11.35 -32.33 -7.98
N LYS A 75 11.72 -31.89 -6.77
CA LYS A 75 12.57 -32.64 -5.82
C LYS A 75 12.16 -32.37 -4.35
N MET A 76 12.36 -33.40 -3.51
CA MET A 76 11.71 -33.68 -2.22
C MET A 76 12.19 -32.84 -1.02
N GLY A 77 11.26 -32.44 -0.15
CA GLY A 77 11.43 -31.76 1.16
C GLY A 77 10.20 -30.88 1.43
N PRO A 78 9.80 -30.51 2.67
CA PRO A 78 8.47 -29.92 2.88
C PRO A 78 8.50 -28.39 3.05
N PRO A 79 8.50 -27.58 1.96
CA PRO A 79 7.77 -26.33 1.94
C PRO A 79 6.31 -26.67 1.62
N LYS A 80 5.35 -26.21 2.44
CA LYS A 80 3.95 -26.16 2.00
C LYS A 80 3.84 -25.11 0.89
N LEU A 81 4.06 -25.60 -0.32
CA LEU A 81 4.00 -24.97 -1.61
C LEU A 81 2.54 -24.64 -1.95
N GLY A 82 2.27 -23.42 -2.43
CA GLY A 82 1.08 -23.16 -3.28
C GLY A 82 0.01 -22.19 -2.77
N ASN A 83 0.14 -21.60 -1.57
CA ASN A 83 -0.81 -20.56 -1.14
C ASN A 83 -0.32 -19.18 -1.56
N GLN A 84 -1.20 -18.35 -2.09
CA GLN A 84 -0.91 -16.93 -2.35
C GLN A 84 -0.53 -16.23 -1.04
N PRO A 85 0.26 -15.14 -1.08
CA PRO A 85 0.52 -14.35 0.12
C PRO A 85 -0.82 -13.88 0.72
N PRO A 86 -0.97 -13.87 2.06
CA PRO A 86 -2.22 -13.45 2.72
C PRO A 86 -2.70 -12.07 2.25
N TRP A 87 -1.75 -11.18 1.97
CA TRP A 87 -2.05 -9.84 1.50
C TRP A 87 -2.75 -9.79 0.14
N VAL A 88 -2.65 -10.83 -0.70
CA VAL A 88 -3.32 -10.86 -2.00
C VAL A 88 -4.84 -10.98 -1.85
N GLU A 89 -5.30 -11.83 -0.92
CA GLU A 89 -6.72 -11.90 -0.55
C GLU A 89 -7.17 -10.57 0.09
N GLU A 90 -6.31 -9.97 0.93
CA GLU A 90 -6.59 -8.70 1.60
C GLU A 90 -6.77 -7.53 0.63
N VAL A 91 -6.13 -7.56 -0.54
CA VAL A 91 -6.30 -6.54 -1.58
C VAL A 91 -7.41 -6.85 -2.57
N GLU A 92 -8.11 -8.00 -2.48
CA GLU A 92 -9.20 -8.33 -3.41
C GLU A 92 -10.38 -7.35 -3.29
N GLY A 93 -10.67 -6.86 -2.08
CA GLY A 93 -11.76 -5.91 -1.83
C GLY A 93 -11.45 -4.44 -2.13
N VAL A 94 -10.19 -4.09 -2.46
CA VAL A 94 -9.78 -2.68 -2.69
C VAL A 94 -9.80 -2.29 -4.17
N ILE A 95 -9.91 -1.00 -4.47
CA ILE A 95 -9.93 -0.50 -5.86
C ILE A 95 -8.52 -0.26 -6.44
N ALA A 96 -7.52 -0.05 -5.57
CA ALA A 96 -6.15 0.24 -5.95
C ALA A 96 -5.18 -0.11 -4.79
N LEU A 97 -3.90 -0.23 -5.12
CA LEU A 97 -2.80 -0.45 -4.18
C LEU A 97 -1.82 0.73 -4.24
N LEU A 98 -1.49 1.29 -3.08
CA LEU A 98 -0.46 2.30 -2.92
C LEU A 98 0.79 1.67 -2.30
N ILE A 99 1.96 2.10 -2.77
CA ILE A 99 3.25 1.66 -2.24
C ILE A 99 4.10 2.91 -2.01
N ASN A 100 4.77 2.99 -0.86
CA ASN A 100 5.68 4.09 -0.55
C ASN A 100 7.02 3.96 -1.31
N THR A 101 6.95 4.16 -2.63
CA THR A 101 8.08 4.11 -3.57
C THR A 101 7.79 5.02 -4.77
N CYS A 102 8.70 5.15 -5.71
CA CYS A 102 8.48 5.89 -6.96
C CYS A 102 8.81 5.04 -8.19
N ASP A 103 8.27 5.45 -9.35
CA ASP A 103 8.52 4.76 -10.62
C ASP A 103 10.01 4.73 -10.98
N ASP A 104 10.75 5.81 -10.71
CA ASP A 104 12.19 5.87 -10.99
C ASP A 104 12.99 4.78 -10.26
N LEU A 105 12.52 4.34 -9.08
CA LEU A 105 13.19 3.34 -8.25
C LEU A 105 12.71 1.92 -8.53
N GLU A 106 11.39 1.71 -8.65
CA GLU A 106 10.79 0.36 -8.65
C GLU A 106 9.76 0.11 -9.77
N SER A 107 9.75 0.91 -10.85
CA SER A 107 8.80 0.79 -11.98
C SER A 107 8.56 -0.67 -12.48
N PRO A 108 9.59 -1.52 -12.70
CA PRO A 108 9.35 -2.90 -13.14
C PRO A 108 8.49 -3.71 -12.16
N PHE A 109 8.65 -3.50 -10.86
CA PHE A 109 7.89 -4.20 -9.82
C PHE A 109 6.48 -3.63 -9.68
N ILE A 110 6.32 -2.32 -9.81
CA ILE A 110 5.00 -1.66 -9.82
C ILE A 110 4.14 -2.20 -10.97
N ARG A 111 4.71 -2.28 -12.17
CA ARG A 111 4.03 -2.83 -13.36
C ARG A 111 3.72 -4.31 -13.19
N TYR A 112 4.70 -5.11 -12.76
CA TYR A 112 4.48 -6.52 -12.48
C TYR A 112 3.32 -6.73 -11.50
N LEU A 113 3.27 -5.99 -10.39
CA LEU A 113 2.19 -6.08 -9.42
C LEU A 113 0.85 -5.69 -10.04
N SER A 114 0.80 -4.59 -10.79
CA SER A 114 -0.41 -4.14 -11.49
C SER A 114 -0.96 -5.24 -12.42
N ASP A 115 -0.10 -5.89 -13.18
CA ASP A 115 -0.48 -6.98 -14.09
C ASP A 115 -0.94 -8.23 -13.32
N GLN A 116 -0.26 -8.58 -12.22
CA GLN A 116 -0.56 -9.79 -11.43
C GLN A 116 -1.81 -9.67 -10.56
N ILE A 117 -2.18 -8.46 -10.14
CA ILE A 117 -3.37 -8.23 -9.31
C ILE A 117 -4.57 -7.74 -10.14
N GLY A 118 -4.34 -7.28 -11.37
CA GLY A 118 -5.38 -6.73 -12.25
C GLY A 118 -5.98 -5.40 -11.75
N LYS A 119 -5.22 -4.62 -10.96
CA LYS A 119 -5.65 -3.36 -10.35
C LYS A 119 -4.55 -2.31 -10.45
N LEU A 120 -4.95 -1.05 -10.29
CA LEU A 120 -4.01 0.07 -10.27
C LEU A 120 -3.05 -0.06 -9.08
N VAL A 121 -1.75 0.05 -9.37
CA VAL A 121 -0.68 0.14 -8.37
C VAL A 121 0.02 1.48 -8.54
N TRP A 122 0.09 2.29 -7.48
CA TRP A 122 0.74 3.59 -7.50
C TRP A 122 1.90 3.66 -6.51
N GLY A 123 3.08 4.00 -7.02
CA GLY A 123 4.19 4.50 -6.21
C GLY A 123 3.89 5.94 -5.78
N VAL A 124 3.53 6.16 -4.52
CA VAL A 124 3.19 7.49 -3.96
C VAL A 124 4.33 8.10 -3.14
N GLY A 125 5.49 7.47 -3.20
CA GLY A 125 6.65 7.80 -2.40
C GLY A 125 7.69 8.64 -3.14
N PRO A 126 8.78 8.97 -2.43
CA PRO A 126 8.94 8.74 -1.00
C PRO A 126 8.03 9.68 -0.20
N LEU A 127 7.22 9.10 0.70
CA LEU A 127 6.39 9.87 1.62
C LEU A 127 7.32 10.71 2.48
N CYS A 128 7.21 12.04 2.35
CA CYS A 128 8.03 12.94 3.11
C CYS A 128 7.73 12.75 4.61
N PRO A 129 8.76 12.55 5.46
CA PRO A 129 8.54 12.58 6.90
C PRO A 129 7.92 13.93 7.26
N ASN A 130 6.85 13.91 8.03
CA ASN A 130 6.14 15.11 8.45
C ASN A 130 7.13 16.11 9.05
N SER A 131 7.18 17.32 8.50
CA SER A 131 7.81 18.44 9.19
C SER A 131 6.90 18.86 10.34
N ILE A 132 7.11 18.28 11.54
CA ILE A 132 6.83 19.05 12.75
C ILE A 132 7.92 20.13 12.95
N GLY A 133 8.97 20.20 12.11
CA GLY A 133 9.90 21.32 12.11
C GLY A 133 10.74 21.52 10.83
N SER A 134 10.57 22.70 10.22
CA SER A 134 11.49 23.44 9.33
C SER A 134 11.83 22.91 7.92
N GLN A 135 11.76 23.82 6.94
CA GLN A 135 12.02 23.61 5.51
C GLN A 135 13.45 23.16 5.15
N GLN A 136 14.41 23.21 6.08
CA GLN A 136 15.81 22.86 5.82
C GLN A 136 16.02 21.37 5.50
N GLN A 137 15.18 20.49 6.06
CA GLN A 137 15.30 19.04 5.82
C GLN A 137 14.79 18.65 4.42
N GLN A 138 13.81 19.39 3.89
CA GLN A 138 13.35 19.25 2.50
C GLN A 138 14.46 19.61 1.51
N ALA A 139 15.15 20.74 1.72
CA ALA A 139 16.24 21.17 0.86
C ALA A 139 17.39 20.14 0.80
N HIS A 140 17.69 19.47 1.91
CA HIS A 140 18.73 18.43 1.95
C HIS A 140 18.32 17.17 1.19
N PHE A 141 17.05 16.75 1.27
CA PHE A 141 16.52 15.62 0.50
C PHE A 141 16.58 15.91 -1.01
N PHE A 142 16.15 17.10 -1.44
CA PHE A 142 16.21 17.52 -2.83
C PHE A 142 17.65 17.67 -3.34
N THR A 143 18.57 18.16 -2.50
CA THR A 143 19.99 18.29 -2.84
C THR A 143 20.64 16.93 -3.10
N THR A 144 20.33 15.90 -2.30
CA THR A 144 20.83 14.53 -2.52
C THR A 144 20.30 13.93 -3.83
N MET A 145 19.10 14.33 -4.27
CA MET A 145 18.47 13.87 -5.51
C MET A 145 18.75 14.77 -6.73
N ASN A 146 19.70 15.71 -6.66
CA ASN A 146 20.07 16.66 -7.73
C ASN A 146 18.96 17.65 -8.19
N PHE A 147 17.96 17.91 -7.36
CA PHE A 147 16.93 18.92 -7.64
C PHE A 147 17.12 20.15 -6.75
N VAL A 148 16.94 21.35 -7.33
CA VAL A 148 16.96 22.62 -6.57
C VAL A 148 15.54 23.17 -6.45
N PRO A 149 15.07 23.50 -5.24
CA PRO A 149 13.84 24.26 -5.09
C PRO A 149 14.10 25.70 -5.57
N THR A 150 13.41 26.11 -6.63
CA THR A 150 13.28 27.54 -6.97
C THR A 150 11.94 28.02 -6.42
N THR A 151 11.93 29.22 -5.85
CA THR A 151 10.75 29.83 -5.23
C THR A 151 9.62 29.93 -6.25
N GLY A 152 8.63 29.03 -6.12
CA GLY A 152 7.45 28.94 -6.98
C GLY A 152 7.35 27.57 -7.66
N SER A 153 6.77 26.58 -6.95
CA SER A 153 6.23 25.25 -7.35
C SER A 153 6.72 24.50 -8.61
N GLN A 154 7.86 24.84 -9.21
CA GLN A 154 8.47 24.09 -10.30
C GLN A 154 9.87 23.63 -9.90
N MET A 155 10.10 22.32 -10.08
CA MET A 155 11.37 21.67 -9.82
C MET A 155 12.11 21.50 -11.15
N LEU A 156 13.34 22.02 -11.23
CA LEU A 156 14.20 21.86 -12.40
C LEU A 156 15.40 20.96 -12.03
N PRO A 157 15.80 20.04 -12.92
CA PRO A 157 17.03 19.26 -12.73
C PRO A 157 18.25 20.19 -12.84
N LYS A 158 19.27 20.00 -11.98
CA LYS A 158 20.56 20.71 -12.14
C LYS A 158 21.22 20.28 -13.45
N THR A 159 21.40 21.21 -14.38
CA THR A 159 22.33 21.03 -15.50
C THR A 159 23.76 21.20 -14.98
N ARG A 160 24.66 20.34 -15.45
CA ARG A 160 26.02 20.14 -14.91
C ARG A 160 26.94 21.33 -15.12
#